data_AF-A0A1T4V9R1-F1
#
_entry.id   AF-A0A1T4V9R1-F1
#
_cell.length_a   1.000
_cell.length_b   1.000
_cell.length_c   1.000
_cell.angle_alpha   90.00
_cell.angle_beta   90.00
_cell.angle_gamma   90.00
#
_symmetry.space_group_name_H-M   'P 1'
#
loop_
_entity.id
_entity.type
_entity.pdbx_description
1 polymer ?
#
loop_
_entity_poly.entity_id
_entity_poly.type
_entity_poly.pdbx_seq_one_letter_code
_entity_poly.pdbx_strand_id
1 'polypeptide(L)'
;MGSYLNTGFRAFEFSLNSEIYIDKSEIISLLNRFLNTRQRYICISRPRRFGKSFTAEMLSAYYSKGVDSSFLFDNLRISKSDSYKKHLNKYNTIFIDMQQFLTNADKDVSKMLSNLESEIKNELKTLYPEQDISEERKLNQILSDIYSKETEKLGKSNGFVFIIDEWDCIMREKQTDADGIKLYLDYLRALFKDRSYVSLAYMTGILPIKKYGTHSALNMFREFSMTEPGEYAPFVGFTEEDVKELCSQFKADFSSMKKWYDGYIFDNDLHLYNPNSVVESLLRKKFLSYWSQTETFESLSRYMDLNVEGLRDGIVSLIAGNEILVNSETFQNDMTTFNNRDDVFTLLIHLGYLAINPDSKIRAFDNDKSLLVVHIPNNEIRKEFNNIMKNWS
;
A
#
# COMPACT_ATOMS: atom_id res chain seq x y z
N MET A 1 5.56 26.26 -3.28
CA MET A 1 5.62 25.05 -2.45
C MET A 1 6.32 23.99 -3.25
N GLY A 2 7.12 23.13 -2.61
CA GLY A 2 7.71 21.97 -3.28
C GLY A 2 6.62 21.02 -3.79
N SER A 3 6.97 20.21 -4.78
CA SER A 3 6.17 19.11 -5.31
C SER A 3 6.43 17.81 -4.54
N TYR A 4 7.61 17.65 -3.92
CA TYR A 4 8.02 16.40 -3.25
C TYR A 4 8.40 16.57 -1.77
N LEU A 5 8.92 17.73 -1.37
CA LEU A 5 9.25 18.05 0.02
C LEU A 5 8.17 18.88 0.71
N ASN A 6 7.78 18.42 1.90
CA ASN A 6 6.82 19.07 2.80
C ASN A 6 5.49 19.38 2.10
N THR A 7 4.90 18.38 1.45
CA THR A 7 3.67 18.49 0.65
C THR A 7 2.48 17.83 1.37
N GLY A 8 1.46 17.40 0.63
CA GLY A 8 0.32 16.66 1.16
C GLY A 8 -0.80 17.51 1.75
N PHE A 9 -0.55 18.73 2.23
CA PHE A 9 -1.58 19.60 2.83
C PHE A 9 -2.83 19.73 1.93
N ARG A 10 -2.65 20.19 0.69
CA ARG A 10 -3.77 20.41 -0.27
C ARG A 10 -4.45 19.10 -0.67
N ALA A 11 -3.67 18.05 -0.89
CA ALA A 11 -4.19 16.76 -1.30
C ALA A 11 -5.07 16.15 -0.20
N PHE A 12 -4.62 16.21 1.06
CA PHE A 12 -5.41 15.77 2.19
C PHE A 12 -6.62 16.67 2.46
N GLU A 13 -6.51 17.99 2.25
CA GLU A 13 -7.66 18.91 2.29
C GLU A 13 -8.73 18.50 1.25
N PHE A 14 -8.35 18.14 0.03
CA PHE A 14 -9.28 17.62 -0.97
C PHE A 14 -9.90 16.28 -0.55
N SER A 15 -9.11 15.39 0.05
CA SER A 15 -9.60 14.14 0.61
C SER A 15 -10.68 14.37 1.67
N LEU A 16 -10.48 15.33 2.59
CA LEU A 16 -11.47 15.68 3.62
C LEU A 16 -12.72 16.36 3.07
N ASN A 17 -12.58 17.13 1.99
CA ASN A 17 -13.69 17.79 1.32
C ASN A 17 -14.49 16.88 0.37
N SER A 18 -14.10 15.61 0.25
CA SER A 18 -14.80 14.64 -0.58
C SER A 18 -16.19 14.31 0.00
N GLU A 19 -17.16 14.01 -0.86
CA GLU A 19 -18.54 13.72 -0.44
C GLU A 19 -18.62 12.53 0.53
N ILE A 20 -17.71 11.57 0.39
CA ILE A 20 -17.54 10.46 1.33
C ILE A 20 -16.10 10.44 1.80
N TYR A 21 -15.90 10.61 3.11
CA TYR A 21 -14.63 10.43 3.80
C TYR A 21 -14.84 9.58 5.05
N ILE A 22 -14.01 8.54 5.21
CA ILE A 22 -13.96 7.74 6.44
C ILE A 22 -12.64 8.01 7.14
N ASP A 23 -12.74 8.41 8.40
CA ASP A 23 -11.58 8.74 9.22
C ASP A 23 -10.81 7.49 9.64
N LYS A 24 -9.61 7.35 9.05
CA LYS A 24 -8.62 6.31 9.34
C LYS A 24 -7.35 6.87 9.98
N SER A 25 -7.41 8.06 10.56
CA SER A 25 -6.26 8.79 11.10
C SER A 25 -5.55 8.09 12.28
N GLU A 26 -6.19 7.12 12.94
CA GLU A 26 -5.57 6.35 14.03
C GLU A 26 -4.30 5.59 13.59
N ILE A 27 -4.14 5.30 12.29
CA ILE A 27 -2.90 4.74 11.75
C ILE A 27 -1.67 5.59 12.06
N ILE A 28 -1.83 6.92 12.14
CA ILE A 28 -0.77 7.85 12.51
C ILE A 28 -0.26 7.53 13.92
N SER A 29 -1.16 7.22 14.86
CA SER A 29 -0.77 6.86 16.23
C SER A 29 0.05 5.57 16.26
N LEU A 30 -0.27 4.60 15.41
CA LEU A 30 0.49 3.36 15.30
C LEU A 30 1.90 3.62 14.77
N LEU A 31 2.03 4.45 13.73
CA LEU A 31 3.31 4.81 13.11
C LEU A 31 4.16 5.71 14.02
N ASN A 32 3.54 6.60 14.78
CA ASN A 32 4.23 7.49 15.73
C ASN A 32 5.07 6.70 16.74
N ARG A 33 4.65 5.49 17.14
CA ARG A 33 5.41 4.61 18.06
C ARG A 33 6.77 4.21 17.50
N PHE A 34 6.94 4.21 16.18
CA PHE A 34 8.16 3.76 15.52
C PHE A 34 9.07 4.90 15.07
N LEU A 35 8.65 6.16 15.20
CA LEU A 35 9.48 7.32 14.86
C LEU A 35 10.80 7.31 15.64
N ASN A 36 11.90 7.46 14.91
CA ASN A 36 13.27 7.46 15.46
C ASN A 36 13.65 6.16 16.20
N THR A 37 12.96 5.05 15.94
CA THR A 37 13.29 3.72 16.49
C THR A 37 14.00 2.86 15.46
N ARG A 38 14.44 1.65 15.84
CA ARG A 38 14.96 0.67 14.87
C ARG A 38 13.85 0.09 13.97
N GLN A 39 12.59 0.16 14.40
CA GLN A 39 11.42 -0.36 13.69
C GLN A 39 10.78 0.66 12.74
N ARG A 40 11.45 1.78 12.47
CA ARG A 40 10.96 2.93 11.69
C ARG A 40 10.70 2.68 10.19
N TYR A 41 10.83 1.45 9.70
CA TYR A 41 10.67 1.09 8.30
C TYR A 41 9.43 0.20 8.18
N ILE A 42 8.34 0.73 7.64
CA ILE A 42 7.04 0.06 7.58
C ILE A 42 6.58 -0.01 6.12
N CYS A 43 6.24 -1.21 5.65
CA CYS A 43 5.64 -1.43 4.33
C CYS A 43 4.25 -2.04 4.52
N ILE A 44 3.21 -1.35 4.05
CA ILE A 44 1.83 -1.84 4.12
C ILE A 44 1.32 -2.05 2.69
N SER A 45 1.19 -3.31 2.28
CA SER A 45 0.67 -3.67 0.97
C SER A 45 -0.82 -4.01 1.04
N ARG A 46 -1.57 -3.52 0.05
CA ARG A 46 -3.02 -3.76 -0.07
C ARG A 46 -3.49 -3.62 -1.52
N PRO A 47 -4.61 -4.26 -1.90
CA PRO A 47 -5.05 -4.31 -3.29
C PRO A 47 -5.32 -2.93 -3.89
N ARG A 48 -5.46 -2.89 -5.22
CA ARG A 48 -5.82 -1.67 -5.95
C ARG A 48 -7.15 -1.13 -5.40
N ARG A 49 -7.26 0.20 -5.30
CA ARG A 49 -8.47 0.91 -4.82
C ARG A 49 -8.84 0.72 -3.33
N PHE A 50 -7.91 0.24 -2.50
CA PHE A 50 -8.05 0.21 -1.04
C PHE A 50 -7.59 1.49 -0.32
N GLY A 51 -7.62 2.65 -0.99
CA GLY A 51 -7.31 3.93 -0.33
C GLY A 51 -5.84 4.15 0.05
N LYS A 52 -4.90 3.52 -0.67
CA LYS A 52 -3.44 3.70 -0.49
C LYS A 52 -3.02 5.17 -0.49
N SER A 53 -3.34 5.87 -1.57
CA SER A 53 -2.95 7.27 -1.78
C SER A 53 -3.59 8.20 -0.75
N PHE A 54 -4.85 7.99 -0.36
CA PHE A 54 -5.49 8.73 0.74
C PHE A 54 -4.70 8.65 2.05
N THR A 55 -4.23 7.45 2.42
CA THR A 55 -3.37 7.30 3.60
C THR A 55 -2.03 8.00 3.41
N ALA A 56 -1.40 7.86 2.25
CA ALA A 56 -0.10 8.48 1.97
C ALA A 56 -0.17 10.03 2.02
N GLU A 57 -1.21 10.62 1.44
CA GLU A 57 -1.50 12.06 1.50
C GLU A 57 -1.76 12.55 2.93
N MET A 58 -2.57 11.82 3.70
CA MET A 58 -2.83 12.10 5.11
C MET A 58 -1.56 12.09 5.94
N LEU A 59 -0.71 11.06 5.78
CA LEU A 59 0.58 10.98 6.46
C LEU A 59 1.49 12.15 6.06
N SER A 60 1.48 12.52 4.78
CA SER A 60 2.29 13.64 4.26
C SER A 60 1.85 14.96 4.88
N ALA A 61 0.54 15.23 4.92
CA ALA A 61 -0.01 16.41 5.57
C ALA A 61 0.24 16.45 7.09
N TYR A 62 0.28 15.29 7.75
CA TYR A 62 0.52 15.20 9.20
C TYR A 62 1.98 15.47 9.59
N TYR A 63 2.95 14.86 8.89
CA TYR A 63 4.36 14.96 9.28
C TYR A 63 5.07 16.21 8.73
N SER A 64 4.65 16.72 7.57
CA SER A 64 5.30 17.82 6.84
C SER A 64 5.41 19.09 7.67
N LYS A 65 6.64 19.59 7.83
CA LYS A 65 6.91 20.90 8.46
C LYS A 65 6.64 22.04 7.47
N GLY A 66 6.41 23.25 8.00
CA GLY A 66 6.33 24.48 7.19
C GLY A 66 4.91 24.97 6.88
N VAL A 67 3.90 24.10 6.99
CA VAL A 67 2.48 24.48 6.98
C VAL A 67 1.84 23.94 8.24
N ASP A 68 1.07 24.76 8.95
CA ASP A 68 0.24 24.28 10.06
C ASP A 68 -0.97 23.53 9.48
N SER A 69 -1.03 22.22 9.70
CA SER A 69 -2.14 21.38 9.27
C SER A 69 -3.06 20.95 10.42
N SER A 70 -2.86 21.49 11.63
CA SER A 70 -3.60 21.08 12.84
C SER A 70 -5.11 21.01 12.67
N PHE A 71 -5.70 22.03 12.06
CA PHE A 71 -7.14 22.12 11.82
C PHE A 71 -7.71 21.02 10.91
N LEU A 72 -6.88 20.40 10.05
CA LEU A 72 -7.29 19.24 9.26
C LEU A 72 -7.45 17.98 10.12
N PHE A 73 -6.82 17.94 11.30
CA PHE A 73 -6.76 16.76 12.17
C PHE A 73 -7.48 16.92 13.51
N ASP A 74 -7.80 18.15 13.93
CA ASP A 74 -8.36 18.43 15.27
C ASP A 74 -9.71 17.73 15.51
N ASN A 75 -10.48 17.46 14.45
CA ASN A 75 -11.76 16.75 14.52
C ASN A 75 -11.66 15.25 14.16
N LEU A 76 -10.46 14.75 13.85
CA LEU A 76 -10.23 13.36 13.48
C LEU A 76 -9.84 12.52 14.70
N ARG A 77 -9.94 11.20 14.62
CA ARG A 77 -9.67 10.23 15.69
C ARG A 77 -8.24 10.36 16.24
N ILE A 78 -7.26 10.70 15.39
CA ILE A 78 -5.88 10.95 15.85
C ILE A 78 -5.80 12.04 16.92
N SER A 79 -6.71 13.03 16.94
CA SER A 79 -6.74 14.11 17.94
C SER A 79 -6.82 13.61 19.38
N LYS A 80 -7.37 12.40 19.58
CA LYS A 80 -7.51 11.74 20.88
C LYS A 80 -6.24 11.02 21.35
N SER A 81 -5.22 10.90 20.50
CA SER A 81 -3.96 10.24 20.83
C SER A 81 -2.98 11.18 21.53
N ASP A 82 -2.34 10.69 22.60
CA ASP A 82 -1.25 11.41 23.29
C ASP A 82 -0.05 11.72 22.39
N SER A 83 0.08 11.03 21.25
CA SER A 83 1.15 11.27 20.28
C SER A 83 0.83 12.38 19.28
N TYR A 84 -0.43 12.84 19.21
CA TYR A 84 -0.93 13.72 18.16
C TYR A 84 -0.11 15.00 17.97
N LYS A 85 -0.06 15.88 18.98
CA LYS A 85 0.67 17.16 18.86
C LYS A 85 2.20 17.00 18.96
N LYS A 86 2.70 15.81 19.34
CA LYS A 86 4.16 15.57 19.49
C LYS A 86 4.88 15.54 18.14
N HIS A 87 4.22 15.02 17.11
CA HIS A 87 4.84 14.77 15.79
C HIS A 87 4.24 15.60 14.65
N LEU A 88 3.07 16.20 14.86
CA LEU A 88 2.38 17.06 13.89
C LEU A 88 3.29 18.21 13.39
N ASN A 89 3.49 18.26 12.08
CA ASN A 89 4.28 19.25 11.35
C ASN A 89 5.73 19.44 11.85
N LYS A 90 6.41 18.36 12.28
CA LYS A 90 7.78 18.42 12.85
C LYS A 90 8.89 17.92 11.95
N TYR A 91 8.60 17.35 10.79
CA TYR A 91 9.58 16.61 9.99
C TYR A 91 9.72 17.17 8.58
N ASN A 92 10.94 17.08 8.03
CA ASN A 92 11.10 17.17 6.58
C ASN A 92 10.47 15.92 5.97
N THR A 93 9.37 16.07 5.25
CA THR A 93 8.66 14.91 4.68
C THR A 93 8.91 14.86 3.18
N ILE A 94 9.37 13.71 2.69
CA ILE A 94 9.59 13.45 1.27
C ILE A 94 8.50 12.48 0.82
N PHE A 95 7.60 12.97 -0.03
CA PHE A 95 6.52 12.20 -0.63
C PHE A 95 6.88 11.84 -2.08
N ILE A 96 6.79 10.56 -2.42
CA ILE A 96 7.16 10.04 -3.73
C ILE A 96 6.05 9.11 -4.23
N ASP A 97 5.50 9.40 -5.40
CA ASP A 97 4.73 8.44 -6.19
C ASP A 97 5.67 7.83 -7.24
N MET A 98 6.06 6.56 -7.04
CA MET A 98 7.00 5.89 -7.95
C MET A 98 6.40 5.63 -9.33
N GLN A 99 5.08 5.46 -9.42
CA GLN A 99 4.38 5.27 -10.69
C GLN A 99 4.51 6.52 -11.56
N GLN A 100 4.35 7.71 -10.98
CA GLN A 100 4.51 8.99 -11.69
C GLN A 100 5.92 9.13 -12.29
N PHE A 101 6.96 8.86 -11.49
CA PHE A 101 8.34 8.94 -11.98
C PHE A 101 8.61 7.91 -13.08
N LEU A 102 8.12 6.68 -12.95
CA LEU A 102 8.31 5.64 -13.96
C LEU A 102 7.65 6.04 -15.28
N THR A 103 6.42 6.54 -15.25
CA THR A 103 5.69 7.00 -16.43
C THR A 103 6.41 8.17 -17.11
N ASN A 104 6.88 9.17 -16.35
CA ASN A 104 7.60 10.32 -16.90
C ASN A 104 8.99 9.98 -17.45
N ALA A 105 9.54 8.83 -17.07
CA ALA A 105 10.82 8.34 -17.56
C ALA A 105 10.70 7.40 -18.76
N ASP A 106 9.57 7.38 -19.47
CA ASP A 106 9.29 6.44 -20.57
C ASP A 106 9.44 4.98 -20.13
N LYS A 107 9.14 4.73 -18.85
CA LYS A 107 9.35 3.46 -18.16
C LYS A 107 10.82 2.99 -18.13
N ASP A 108 11.82 3.85 -18.29
CA ASP A 108 13.23 3.48 -18.06
C ASP A 108 13.60 3.66 -16.57
N VAL A 109 14.04 2.59 -15.91
CA VAL A 109 14.30 2.61 -14.46
C VAL A 109 15.51 3.48 -14.08
N SER A 110 16.55 3.52 -14.92
CA SER A 110 17.74 4.33 -14.66
C SER A 110 17.42 5.82 -14.78
N LYS A 111 16.73 6.20 -15.86
CA LYS A 111 16.22 7.56 -16.08
C LYS A 111 15.24 7.98 -14.98
N MET A 112 14.35 7.08 -14.56
CA MET A 112 13.42 7.31 -13.45
C MET A 112 14.16 7.70 -12.17
N LEU A 113 15.17 6.93 -11.75
CA LEU A 113 15.96 7.21 -10.56
C LEU A 113 16.75 8.51 -10.66
N SER A 114 17.33 8.79 -11.83
CA SER A 114 18.03 10.05 -12.09
C SER A 114 17.10 11.25 -11.97
N ASN A 115 15.89 11.17 -12.53
CA ASN A 115 14.89 12.23 -12.45
C ASN A 115 14.43 12.43 -11.00
N LEU A 116 14.13 11.35 -10.28
CA LEU A 116 13.76 11.40 -8.87
C LEU A 116 14.82 12.07 -8.01
N GLU A 117 16.10 11.70 -8.16
CA GLU A 117 17.18 12.37 -7.43
C GLU A 117 17.26 13.86 -7.77
N SER A 118 17.18 14.22 -9.06
CA SER A 118 17.29 15.62 -9.51
C SER A 118 16.17 16.48 -8.93
N GLU A 119 14.92 16.03 -8.99
CA GLU A 119 13.76 16.76 -8.45
C GLU A 119 13.88 16.99 -6.95
N ILE A 120 14.22 15.96 -6.18
CA ILE A 120 14.41 16.09 -4.73
C ILE A 120 15.60 17.01 -4.41
N LYS A 121 16.72 16.88 -5.13
CA LYS A 121 17.90 17.76 -4.95
C LYS A 121 17.56 19.22 -5.22
N ASN A 122 16.76 19.52 -6.24
CA ASN A 122 16.37 20.90 -6.58
C ASN A 122 15.53 21.56 -5.49
N GLU A 123 14.61 20.82 -4.88
CA GLU A 123 13.84 21.33 -3.74
C GLU A 123 14.69 21.43 -2.46
N LEU A 124 15.60 20.49 -2.23
CA LEU A 124 16.55 20.57 -1.12
C LEU A 124 17.48 21.78 -1.25
N LYS A 125 17.97 22.12 -2.46
CA LYS A 125 18.75 23.36 -2.72
C LYS A 125 17.98 24.61 -2.31
N THR A 126 16.67 24.62 -2.56
CA THR A 126 15.82 25.76 -2.20
C THR A 126 15.62 25.86 -0.69
N LEU A 127 15.47 24.72 0.00
CA LEU A 127 15.23 24.68 1.45
C LEU A 127 16.52 24.86 2.27
N TYR A 128 17.67 24.46 1.73
CA TYR A 128 18.99 24.51 2.38
C TYR A 128 20.04 25.13 1.44
N PRO A 129 19.90 26.43 1.10
CA PRO A 129 20.78 27.10 0.13
C PRO A 129 22.24 27.20 0.58
N GLU A 130 22.51 27.05 1.87
CA GLU A 130 23.86 27.04 2.44
C GLU A 130 24.59 25.69 2.32
N GLN A 131 23.94 24.67 1.75
CA GLN A 131 24.47 23.31 1.63
C GLN A 131 25.04 23.05 0.25
N ASP A 132 26.12 22.28 0.19
CA ASP A 132 26.65 21.77 -1.07
C ASP A 132 25.78 20.61 -1.59
N ILE A 133 24.79 20.97 -2.40
CA ILE A 133 23.86 20.06 -3.05
C ILE A 133 24.19 20.05 -4.54
N SER A 134 25.23 19.32 -4.92
CA SER A 134 25.63 19.14 -6.32
C SER A 134 24.94 17.93 -6.95
N GLU A 135 24.80 17.95 -8.28
CA GLU A 135 24.19 16.83 -9.03
C GLU A 135 25.02 15.54 -8.95
N GLU A 136 26.34 15.67 -8.87
CA GLU A 136 27.29 14.54 -8.83
C GLU A 136 27.18 13.73 -7.53
N ARG A 137 26.73 14.36 -6.44
CA ARG A 137 26.58 13.70 -5.14
C ARG A 137 25.29 12.90 -5.08
N LYS A 138 25.35 11.74 -4.42
CA LYS A 138 24.18 10.88 -4.24
C LYS A 138 23.23 11.47 -3.20
N LEU A 139 21.92 11.28 -3.39
CA LEU A 139 20.90 11.87 -2.53
C LEU A 139 21.09 11.50 -1.05
N ASN A 140 21.43 10.25 -0.76
CA ASN A 140 21.68 9.77 0.61
C ASN A 140 22.84 10.51 1.32
N GLN A 141 23.87 10.94 0.57
CA GLN A 141 24.99 11.72 1.12
C GLN A 141 24.52 13.13 1.48
N ILE A 142 23.77 13.76 0.57
CA ILE A 142 23.20 15.10 0.78
C ILE A 142 22.28 15.12 1.99
N LEU A 143 21.37 14.15 2.12
CA LEU A 143 20.47 14.04 3.26
C LEU A 143 21.23 13.84 4.58
N SER A 144 22.32 13.08 4.55
CA SER A 144 23.19 12.88 5.71
C SER A 144 23.88 14.18 6.15
N ASP A 145 24.36 14.98 5.19
CA ASP A 145 24.99 16.26 5.49
C ASP A 145 23.99 17.26 6.08
N ILE A 146 22.80 17.35 5.48
CA ILE A 146 21.71 18.21 5.98
C ILE A 146 21.36 17.81 7.42
N TYR A 147 21.14 16.51 7.66
CA TYR A 147 20.83 15.99 8.99
C TYR A 147 21.93 16.32 10.01
N SER A 148 23.20 16.15 9.62
CA SER A 148 24.35 16.40 10.51
C SER A 148 24.46 17.89 10.87
N LYS A 149 24.31 18.78 9.88
CA LYS A 149 24.39 20.23 10.11
C LYS A 149 23.17 20.79 10.85
N GLU A 150 21.96 20.28 10.59
CA GLU A 150 20.80 20.61 11.41
C GLU A 150 21.01 20.15 12.87
N THR A 151 21.58 18.96 13.08
CA THR A 151 21.90 18.45 14.41
C THR A 151 22.94 19.31 15.12
N GLU A 152 24.00 19.74 14.41
CA GLU A 152 25.01 20.65 14.95
C GLU A 152 24.40 22.00 15.36
N LYS A 153 23.54 22.57 14.51
CA LYS A 153 22.90 23.88 14.73
C LYS A 153 21.86 23.88 15.85
N LEU A 154 21.08 22.81 15.96
CA LEU A 154 19.91 22.74 16.87
C LEU A 154 20.15 21.84 18.09
N GLY A 155 21.31 21.18 18.17
CA GLY A 155 21.60 20.12 19.15
C GLY A 155 20.91 18.78 18.85
N LYS A 156 19.87 18.78 18.02
CA LYS A 156 19.12 17.60 17.56
C LYS A 156 18.38 17.92 16.25
N SER A 157 18.53 17.08 15.23
CA SER A 157 17.65 17.11 14.06
C SER A 157 16.47 16.14 14.25
N ASN A 158 15.31 16.54 13.73
CA ASN A 158 14.15 15.66 13.65
C ASN A 158 14.24 14.67 12.48
N GLY A 159 15.20 14.83 11.57
CA GLY A 159 15.39 13.98 10.40
C GLY A 159 14.28 14.08 9.35
N PHE A 160 14.18 13.05 8.52
CA PHE A 160 13.30 12.97 7.37
C PHE A 160 12.27 11.85 7.53
N VAL A 161 11.03 12.14 7.18
CA VAL A 161 9.97 11.14 6.99
C VAL A 161 9.83 10.87 5.50
N PHE A 162 9.86 9.61 5.11
CA PHE A 162 9.66 9.19 3.72
C PHE A 162 8.32 8.50 3.58
N ILE A 163 7.55 8.91 2.58
CA ILE A 163 6.27 8.32 2.22
C ILE A 163 6.36 7.95 0.74
N ILE A 164 6.40 6.66 0.45
CA ILE A 164 6.51 6.14 -0.92
C ILE A 164 5.21 5.43 -1.27
N ASP A 165 4.46 5.99 -2.22
CA ASP A 165 3.31 5.35 -2.84
C ASP A 165 3.73 4.60 -4.11
N GLU A 166 2.96 3.58 -4.46
CA GLU A 166 3.17 2.69 -5.59
C GLU A 166 4.60 2.12 -5.70
N TRP A 167 5.23 1.83 -4.55
CA TRP A 167 6.64 1.41 -4.50
C TRP A 167 6.94 0.16 -5.35
N ASP A 168 5.97 -0.72 -5.54
CA ASP A 168 6.07 -1.98 -6.27
C ASP A 168 5.79 -1.85 -7.77
N CYS A 169 5.48 -0.64 -8.29
CA CYS A 169 5.13 -0.45 -9.70
C CYS A 169 6.22 -0.96 -10.67
N ILE A 170 7.50 -0.84 -10.31
CA ILE A 170 8.62 -1.37 -11.09
C ILE A 170 8.52 -2.91 -11.17
N MET A 171 8.22 -3.59 -10.07
CA MET A 171 8.06 -5.06 -10.08
C MET A 171 6.85 -5.51 -10.90
N ARG A 172 5.80 -4.66 -10.99
CA ARG A 172 4.59 -4.96 -11.77
C ARG A 172 4.73 -4.68 -13.26
N GLU A 173 5.39 -3.58 -13.63
CA GLU A 173 5.47 -3.13 -15.03
C GLU A 173 6.77 -3.54 -15.74
N LYS A 174 7.82 -3.85 -14.97
CA LYS A 174 9.15 -4.20 -15.47
C LYS A 174 9.54 -5.63 -15.13
N GLN A 175 8.54 -6.50 -15.17
CA GLN A 175 8.62 -7.94 -14.90
C GLN A 175 9.79 -8.66 -15.58
N THR A 176 10.20 -8.23 -16.78
CA THR A 176 11.28 -8.85 -17.57
C THR A 176 12.63 -8.11 -17.47
N ASP A 177 12.68 -6.96 -16.80
CA ASP A 177 13.88 -6.13 -16.64
C ASP A 177 14.51 -6.37 -15.27
N ALA A 178 15.22 -7.50 -15.15
CA ALA A 178 15.84 -7.92 -13.90
C ALA A 178 16.92 -6.91 -13.42
N ASP A 179 17.65 -6.30 -14.36
CA ASP A 179 18.69 -5.31 -14.05
C ASP A 179 18.07 -4.01 -13.53
N GLY A 180 16.99 -3.52 -14.14
CA GLY A 180 16.23 -2.38 -13.65
C GLY A 180 15.64 -2.62 -12.26
N ILE A 181 14.99 -3.77 -12.03
CA ILE A 181 14.48 -4.13 -10.70
C ILE A 181 15.61 -4.16 -9.67
N LYS A 182 16.75 -4.76 -10.00
CA LYS A 182 17.92 -4.80 -9.10
C LYS A 182 18.44 -3.40 -8.80
N LEU A 183 18.59 -2.56 -9.82
CA LEU A 183 19.04 -1.17 -9.69
C LEU A 183 18.12 -0.38 -8.73
N TYR A 184 16.80 -0.53 -8.90
CA TYR A 184 15.81 0.11 -8.03
C TYR A 184 15.89 -0.36 -6.57
N LEU A 185 15.98 -1.67 -6.34
CA LEU A 185 16.10 -2.22 -4.99
C LEU A 185 17.42 -1.81 -4.33
N ASP A 186 18.53 -1.80 -5.07
CA ASP A 186 19.83 -1.33 -4.58
C ASP A 186 19.79 0.16 -4.23
N TYR A 187 19.08 0.97 -5.02
CA TYR A 187 18.82 2.38 -4.71
C TYR A 187 18.08 2.57 -3.38
N LEU A 188 16.96 1.86 -3.18
CA LEU A 188 16.20 1.94 -1.91
C LEU A 188 17.03 1.47 -0.71
N ARG A 189 17.85 0.41 -0.87
CA ARG A 189 18.78 -0.02 0.20
C ARG A 189 19.79 1.08 0.52
N ALA A 190 20.37 1.72 -0.49
CA ALA A 190 21.34 2.79 -0.30
C ALA A 190 20.73 4.02 0.39
N LEU A 191 19.46 4.32 0.10
CA LEU A 191 18.71 5.44 0.66
C LEU A 191 18.21 5.20 2.09
N PHE A 192 17.93 3.95 2.50
CA PHE A 192 17.31 3.68 3.80
C PHE A 192 18.18 2.90 4.78
N LYS A 193 18.94 1.91 4.32
CA LYS A 193 19.62 0.98 5.23
C LYS A 193 20.64 1.69 6.10
N ASP A 194 20.50 1.52 7.42
CA ASP A 194 21.42 2.05 8.44
C ASP A 194 21.62 3.58 8.37
N ARG A 195 20.61 4.32 7.89
CA ARG A 195 20.66 5.79 7.77
C ARG A 195 20.07 6.47 9.00
N SER A 196 20.86 7.33 9.63
CA SER A 196 20.48 8.11 10.83
C SER A 196 19.52 9.24 10.53
N TYR A 197 19.54 9.76 9.30
CA TYR A 197 18.64 10.84 8.87
C TYR A 197 17.19 10.39 8.68
N VAL A 198 16.91 9.08 8.66
CA VAL A 198 15.55 8.54 8.49
C VAL A 198 14.87 8.49 9.85
N SER A 199 13.76 9.21 9.98
CA SER A 199 12.92 9.22 11.18
C SER A 199 11.79 8.21 11.08
N LEU A 200 11.21 8.08 9.88
CA LEU A 200 10.23 7.07 9.48
C LEU A 200 10.34 6.88 7.96
N ALA A 201 10.22 5.65 7.49
CA ALA A 201 9.95 5.35 6.09
C ALA A 201 8.70 4.47 6.01
N TYR A 202 7.66 5.02 5.41
CA TYR A 202 6.41 4.34 5.10
C TYR A 202 6.37 4.07 3.59
N MET A 203 6.11 2.82 3.21
CA MET A 203 5.87 2.46 1.82
C MET A 203 4.53 1.74 1.68
N THR A 204 3.84 1.96 0.58
CA THR A 204 2.61 1.23 0.25
C THR A 204 2.55 0.90 -1.23
N GLY A 205 1.88 -0.21 -1.53
CA GLY A 205 1.88 -0.85 -2.84
C GLY A 205 0.87 -1.97 -2.90
N ILE A 206 0.77 -2.66 -4.03
CA ILE A 206 -0.10 -3.85 -4.16
C ILE A 206 0.61 -5.08 -3.61
N LEU A 207 1.84 -5.31 -4.06
CA LEU A 207 2.60 -6.50 -3.70
C LEU A 207 3.37 -6.30 -2.38
N PRO A 208 3.52 -7.39 -1.60
CA PRO A 208 4.56 -7.46 -0.58
C PRO A 208 5.97 -7.31 -1.21
N ILE A 209 6.96 -7.05 -0.36
CA ILE A 209 8.37 -6.90 -0.69
C ILE A 209 8.90 -8.18 -1.33
N LYS A 210 9.40 -8.04 -2.56
CA LYS A 210 10.03 -9.12 -3.33
C LYS A 210 10.95 -9.96 -2.47
N LYS A 211 10.84 -11.29 -2.58
CA LYS A 211 11.75 -12.25 -1.95
C LYS A 211 12.77 -12.76 -2.97
N TYR A 212 13.96 -13.09 -2.47
CA TYR A 212 14.95 -13.91 -3.16
C TYR A 212 15.15 -15.17 -2.31
N GLY A 213 14.44 -16.24 -2.66
CA GLY A 213 14.33 -17.41 -1.78
C GLY A 213 13.49 -17.06 -0.55
N THR A 214 14.06 -17.18 0.64
CA THR A 214 13.40 -16.86 1.92
C THR A 214 13.66 -15.43 2.40
N HIS A 215 14.52 -14.67 1.73
CA HIS A 215 14.93 -13.34 2.19
C HIS A 215 14.24 -12.21 1.41
N SER A 216 13.62 -11.27 2.14
CA SER A 216 13.07 -10.05 1.55
C SER A 216 14.20 -9.16 1.00
N ALA A 217 14.00 -8.63 -0.21
CA ALA A 217 14.95 -7.75 -0.89
C ALA A 217 15.25 -6.45 -0.11
N LEU A 218 14.33 -6.04 0.77
CA LEU A 218 14.42 -4.89 1.66
C LEU A 218 14.17 -5.33 3.12
N ASN A 219 15.06 -6.16 3.65
CA ASN A 219 14.91 -6.78 4.98
C ASN A 219 14.88 -5.81 6.17
N MET A 220 15.14 -4.52 5.97
CA MET A 220 14.97 -3.51 7.02
C MET A 220 13.50 -3.13 7.26
N PHE A 221 12.62 -3.36 6.27
CA PHE A 221 11.20 -3.04 6.38
C PHE A 221 10.44 -4.17 7.07
N ARG A 222 9.58 -3.78 8.02
CA ARG A 222 8.52 -4.66 8.51
C ARG A 222 7.35 -4.59 7.54
N GLU A 223 6.99 -5.74 7.03
CA GLU A 223 5.91 -5.90 6.07
C GLU A 223 4.59 -6.26 6.74
N PHE A 224 3.52 -5.66 6.26
CA PHE A 224 2.13 -6.01 6.55
C PHE A 224 1.40 -6.12 5.21
N SER A 225 0.73 -7.24 4.97
CA SER A 225 0.12 -7.54 3.67
C SER A 225 -1.27 -8.16 3.83
N MET A 226 -1.95 -8.48 2.73
CA MET A 226 -3.25 -9.15 2.76
C MET A 226 -3.24 -10.53 3.44
N THR A 227 -2.08 -11.19 3.55
CA THR A 227 -1.98 -12.49 4.24
C THR A 227 -1.64 -12.36 5.72
N GLU A 228 -1.09 -11.21 6.13
CA GLU A 228 -0.70 -10.92 7.51
C GLU A 228 -0.73 -9.40 7.72
N PRO A 229 -1.92 -8.81 7.91
CA PRO A 229 -2.06 -7.36 8.07
C PRO A 229 -1.73 -6.89 9.50
N GLY A 230 -1.72 -7.82 10.48
CA GLY A 230 -1.48 -7.53 11.89
C GLY A 230 -2.36 -6.39 12.43
N GLU A 231 -1.77 -5.51 13.24
CA GLU A 231 -2.46 -4.35 13.82
C GLU A 231 -2.92 -3.29 12.80
N TYR A 232 -2.53 -3.42 11.53
CA TYR A 232 -2.94 -2.51 10.46
C TYR A 232 -4.21 -2.96 9.73
N ALA A 233 -4.76 -4.13 10.07
CA ALA A 233 -5.97 -4.69 9.46
C ALA A 233 -7.14 -3.70 9.34
N PRO A 234 -7.52 -2.92 10.38
CA PRO A 234 -8.65 -1.97 10.30
C PRO A 234 -8.45 -0.81 9.32
N PHE A 235 -7.21 -0.60 8.84
CA PHE A 235 -6.84 0.47 7.93
C PHE A 235 -6.72 -0.01 6.48
N VAL A 236 -6.78 -1.32 6.23
CA VAL A 236 -6.70 -1.88 4.88
C VAL A 236 -7.87 -1.38 4.03
N GLY A 237 -9.10 -1.49 4.52
CA GLY A 237 -10.33 -1.06 3.84
C GLY A 237 -11.35 -0.40 4.78
N PHE A 238 -12.60 -0.31 4.32
CA PHE A 238 -13.70 0.14 5.18
C PHE A 238 -14.17 -1.02 6.05
N THR A 239 -14.37 -0.77 7.34
CA THR A 239 -14.92 -1.78 8.27
C THR A 239 -16.42 -1.92 8.08
N GLU A 240 -17.01 -3.00 8.59
CA GLU A 240 -18.46 -3.16 8.58
C GLU A 240 -19.18 -1.99 9.29
N GLU A 241 -18.62 -1.47 10.38
CA GLU A 241 -19.13 -0.30 11.09
C GLU A 241 -19.12 0.95 10.21
N ASP A 242 -17.99 1.22 9.51
CA ASP A 242 -17.88 2.34 8.58
C ASP A 242 -18.97 2.23 7.49
N VAL A 243 -19.17 1.04 6.93
CA VAL A 243 -20.13 0.79 5.86
C VAL A 243 -21.59 0.89 6.33
N LYS A 244 -21.90 0.41 7.55
CA LYS A 244 -23.23 0.58 8.16
C LYS A 244 -23.57 2.05 8.35
N GLU A 245 -22.62 2.84 8.84
CA GLU A 245 -22.80 4.28 9.01
C GLU A 245 -23.07 4.97 7.67
N LEU A 246 -22.27 4.68 6.64
CA LEU A 246 -22.47 5.21 5.29
C LEU A 246 -23.81 4.79 4.69
N CYS A 247 -24.21 3.52 4.83
CA CYS A 247 -25.51 3.06 4.35
C CYS A 247 -26.67 3.79 5.03
N SER A 248 -26.55 4.10 6.33
CA SER A 248 -27.54 4.90 7.06
C SER A 248 -27.60 6.34 6.52
N GLN A 249 -26.44 7.00 6.37
CA GLN A 249 -26.35 8.38 5.87
C GLN A 249 -26.91 8.53 4.45
N PHE A 250 -26.56 7.61 3.54
CA PHE A 250 -26.97 7.64 2.13
C PHE A 250 -28.29 6.90 1.86
N LYS A 251 -28.95 6.35 2.90
CA LYS A 251 -30.19 5.55 2.81
C LYS A 251 -30.06 4.37 1.83
N ALA A 252 -28.91 3.70 1.83
CA ALA A 252 -28.66 2.52 1.03
C ALA A 252 -28.98 1.23 1.81
N ASP A 253 -29.32 0.17 1.08
CA ASP A 253 -29.55 -1.14 1.68
C ASP A 253 -28.23 -1.82 2.06
N PHE A 254 -27.96 -1.92 3.35
CA PHE A 254 -26.78 -2.58 3.88
C PHE A 254 -26.71 -4.07 3.51
N SER A 255 -27.85 -4.76 3.38
CA SER A 255 -27.86 -6.18 2.99
C SER A 255 -27.31 -6.36 1.57
N SER A 256 -27.73 -5.50 0.63
CA SER A 256 -27.20 -5.49 -0.73
C SER A 256 -25.73 -5.08 -0.77
N MET A 257 -25.32 -4.09 0.03
CA MET A 257 -23.93 -3.66 0.18
C MET A 257 -23.02 -4.83 0.63
N LYS A 258 -23.42 -5.52 1.70
CA LYS A 258 -22.75 -6.71 2.22
C LYS A 258 -22.62 -7.78 1.15
N LYS A 259 -23.73 -8.14 0.49
CA LYS A 259 -23.72 -9.15 -0.57
C LYS A 259 -22.77 -8.82 -1.74
N TRP A 260 -22.61 -7.54 -2.08
CA TRP A 260 -21.81 -7.11 -3.22
C TRP A 260 -20.33 -6.89 -2.91
N TYR A 261 -20.01 -6.40 -1.71
CA TYR A 261 -18.68 -5.85 -1.43
C TYR A 261 -18.02 -6.37 -0.14
N ASP A 262 -18.73 -7.12 0.71
CA ASP A 262 -18.15 -7.80 1.88
C ASP A 262 -17.54 -9.14 1.49
N GLY A 263 -16.43 -9.52 2.11
CA GLY A 263 -15.80 -10.83 1.91
C GLY A 263 -14.31 -10.89 2.23
N TYR A 264 -13.71 -9.77 2.64
CA TYR A 264 -12.35 -9.78 3.19
C TYR A 264 -12.45 -9.81 4.70
N ILE A 265 -12.17 -10.97 5.30
CA ILE A 265 -12.29 -11.19 6.74
C ILE A 265 -10.90 -11.42 7.31
N PHE A 266 -10.58 -10.67 8.36
CA PHE A 266 -9.36 -10.87 9.13
C PHE A 266 -9.68 -11.35 10.55
N ASP A 267 -8.64 -11.65 11.32
CA ASP A 267 -8.74 -12.11 12.71
C ASP A 267 -9.71 -11.25 13.54
N ASN A 268 -10.40 -11.89 14.49
CA ASN A 268 -11.44 -11.30 15.33
C ASN A 268 -12.68 -10.82 14.56
N ASP A 269 -13.07 -11.55 13.50
CA ASP A 269 -14.28 -11.28 12.71
C ASP A 269 -14.29 -9.86 12.10
N LEU A 270 -13.11 -9.37 11.73
CA LEU A 270 -12.96 -8.04 11.13
C LEU A 270 -13.32 -8.09 9.65
N HIS A 271 -14.57 -7.76 9.34
CA HIS A 271 -15.08 -7.61 7.99
C HIS A 271 -14.59 -6.31 7.34
N LEU A 272 -14.03 -6.43 6.14
CA LEU A 272 -13.57 -5.31 5.34
C LEU A 272 -14.18 -5.29 3.94
N TYR A 273 -14.37 -4.06 3.46
CA TYR A 273 -15.00 -3.72 2.20
C TYR A 273 -14.02 -2.90 1.36
N ASN A 274 -14.07 -3.07 0.03
CA ASN A 274 -13.32 -2.21 -0.88
C ASN A 274 -13.87 -0.77 -0.80
N PRO A 275 -13.05 0.22 -0.38
CA PRO A 275 -13.47 1.61 -0.25
C PRO A 275 -14.08 2.20 -1.52
N ASN A 276 -13.44 1.99 -2.67
CA ASN A 276 -13.91 2.55 -3.94
C ASN A 276 -15.25 1.95 -4.36
N SER A 277 -15.42 0.62 -4.24
CA SER A 277 -16.68 -0.04 -4.60
C SER A 277 -17.84 0.44 -3.71
N VAL A 278 -17.60 0.60 -2.40
CA VAL A 278 -18.59 1.19 -1.48
C VAL A 278 -18.92 2.62 -1.90
N VAL A 279 -17.93 3.49 -2.06
CA VAL A 279 -18.12 4.90 -2.45
C VAL A 279 -18.89 5.02 -3.76
N GLU A 280 -18.43 4.36 -4.82
CA GLU A 280 -19.06 4.42 -6.14
C GLU A 280 -20.50 3.88 -6.11
N SER A 281 -20.77 2.83 -5.33
CA SER A 281 -22.12 2.28 -5.21
C SER A 281 -23.09 3.23 -4.53
N LEU A 282 -22.63 3.98 -3.52
CA LEU A 282 -23.43 4.96 -2.79
C LEU A 282 -23.69 6.20 -3.64
N LEU A 283 -22.65 6.76 -4.25
CA LEU A 283 -22.76 7.95 -5.10
C LEU A 283 -23.62 7.69 -6.34
N ARG A 284 -23.48 6.53 -6.98
CA ARG A 284 -24.26 6.15 -8.17
C ARG A 284 -25.59 5.49 -7.84
N LYS A 285 -25.83 5.16 -6.56
CA LYS A 285 -27.02 4.44 -6.06
C LYS A 285 -27.26 3.12 -6.81
N LYS A 286 -26.19 2.39 -7.11
CA LYS A 286 -26.24 1.13 -7.87
C LYS A 286 -25.21 0.15 -7.30
N PHE A 287 -25.62 -1.11 -7.14
CA PHE A 287 -24.71 -2.19 -6.79
C PHE A 287 -24.20 -2.87 -8.07
N LEU A 288 -22.98 -2.56 -8.47
CA LEU A 288 -22.32 -3.03 -9.70
C LEU A 288 -20.84 -3.37 -9.43
N SER A 289 -20.16 -3.92 -10.44
CA SER A 289 -18.70 -4.04 -10.43
C SER A 289 -18.09 -2.66 -10.69
N TYR A 290 -17.42 -2.12 -9.68
CA TYR A 290 -16.61 -0.91 -9.67
C TYR A 290 -15.11 -1.23 -9.55
N TRP A 291 -14.76 -2.51 -9.40
CA TRP A 291 -13.40 -3.01 -9.43
C TRP A 291 -12.83 -3.09 -10.85
N SER A 292 -13.64 -3.43 -11.85
CA SER A 292 -13.21 -3.60 -13.24
C SER A 292 -13.09 -2.27 -13.98
N GLN A 293 -11.89 -1.71 -14.06
CA GLN A 293 -11.50 -0.94 -15.25
C GLN A 293 -10.50 -1.80 -16.02
N THR A 294 -10.62 -1.84 -17.35
CA THR A 294 -9.98 -2.75 -18.33
C THR A 294 -8.66 -3.42 -17.92
N GLU A 295 -7.69 -2.67 -17.38
CA GLU A 295 -6.39 -3.20 -16.93
C GLU A 295 -6.46 -4.32 -15.88
N THR A 296 -7.42 -4.26 -14.95
CA THR A 296 -7.53 -5.24 -13.85
C THR A 296 -8.05 -6.58 -14.36
N PHE A 297 -8.94 -6.57 -15.37
CA PHE A 297 -9.52 -7.77 -15.97
C PHE A 297 -8.50 -8.53 -16.82
N GLU A 298 -7.76 -7.84 -17.68
CA GLU A 298 -6.69 -8.45 -18.50
C GLU A 298 -5.61 -9.08 -17.62
N SER A 299 -5.29 -8.41 -16.50
CA SER A 299 -4.37 -8.94 -15.50
C SER A 299 -4.87 -10.24 -14.89
N LEU A 300 -6.15 -10.32 -14.49
CA LEU A 300 -6.71 -11.52 -13.86
C LEU A 300 -6.77 -12.70 -14.84
N SER A 301 -7.25 -12.49 -16.08
CA SER A 301 -7.33 -13.54 -17.10
C SER A 301 -5.96 -14.18 -17.34
N ARG A 302 -4.92 -13.35 -17.50
CA ARG A 302 -3.54 -13.81 -17.71
C ARG A 302 -3.09 -14.82 -16.65
N TYR A 303 -3.38 -14.58 -15.37
CA TYR A 303 -2.96 -15.47 -14.28
C TYR A 303 -3.83 -16.72 -14.19
N MET A 304 -5.13 -16.60 -14.46
CA MET A 304 -6.05 -17.74 -14.49
C MET A 304 -5.74 -18.71 -15.64
N ASP A 305 -5.21 -18.20 -16.75
CA ASP A 305 -4.87 -18.95 -17.96
C ASP A 305 -3.50 -19.65 -17.92
N LEU A 306 -2.72 -19.48 -16.84
CA LEU A 306 -1.41 -20.11 -16.72
C LEU A 306 -1.52 -21.64 -16.77
N ASN A 307 -0.61 -22.28 -17.50
CA ASN A 307 -0.55 -23.74 -17.59
C ASN A 307 0.20 -24.31 -16.38
N VAL A 308 -0.44 -24.25 -15.22
CA VAL A 308 0.07 -24.77 -13.93
C VAL A 308 -0.82 -25.91 -13.45
N GLU A 309 -0.22 -27.01 -13.04
CA GLU A 309 -0.93 -28.21 -12.59
C GLU A 309 -1.91 -27.89 -11.44
N GLY A 310 -3.15 -28.35 -11.57
CA GLY A 310 -4.21 -28.16 -10.56
C GLY A 310 -4.76 -26.73 -10.43
N LEU A 311 -4.26 -25.75 -11.20
CA LEU A 311 -4.73 -24.36 -11.17
C LEU A 311 -6.17 -24.25 -11.69
N ARG A 312 -6.43 -24.81 -12.88
CA ARG A 312 -7.77 -24.78 -13.50
C ARG A 312 -8.84 -25.43 -12.63
N ASP A 313 -8.55 -26.59 -12.05
CA ASP A 313 -9.46 -27.29 -11.15
C ASP A 313 -9.75 -26.47 -9.89
N GLY A 314 -8.71 -25.83 -9.32
CA GLY A 314 -8.87 -24.92 -8.19
C GLY A 314 -9.75 -23.71 -8.51
N ILE A 315 -9.55 -23.09 -9.68
CA ILE A 315 -10.38 -21.98 -10.18
C ILE A 315 -11.84 -22.41 -10.34
N VAL A 316 -12.09 -23.56 -10.98
CA VAL A 316 -13.45 -24.08 -11.17
C VAL A 316 -14.12 -24.34 -9.81
N SER A 317 -13.39 -24.90 -8.85
CA SER A 317 -13.87 -25.12 -7.48
C SER A 317 -14.26 -23.82 -6.78
N LEU A 318 -13.41 -22.78 -6.89
CA LEU A 318 -13.69 -21.45 -6.32
C LEU A 318 -14.95 -20.81 -6.92
N ILE A 319 -15.12 -20.93 -8.24
CA ILE A 319 -16.31 -20.42 -8.95
C ILE A 319 -17.58 -21.14 -8.51
N ALA A 320 -17.50 -22.45 -8.26
CA ALA A 320 -18.58 -23.24 -7.68
C ALA A 320 -18.92 -22.83 -6.23
N GLY A 321 -18.12 -21.97 -5.61
CA GLY A 321 -18.32 -21.47 -4.25
C GLY A 321 -17.63 -22.30 -3.17
N ASN A 322 -16.74 -23.22 -3.55
CA ASN A 322 -15.94 -23.96 -2.58
C ASN A 322 -14.73 -23.14 -2.12
N GLU A 323 -14.20 -23.52 -0.97
CA GLU A 323 -12.94 -23.03 -0.45
C GLU A 323 -11.79 -23.95 -0.90
N ILE A 324 -10.59 -23.40 -1.02
CA ILE A 324 -9.38 -24.17 -1.32
C ILE A 324 -8.28 -23.86 -0.31
N LEU A 325 -7.45 -24.86 -0.01
CA LEU A 325 -6.23 -24.68 0.78
C LEU A 325 -5.08 -24.25 -0.15
N VAL A 326 -4.34 -23.23 0.27
CA VAL A 326 -3.21 -22.60 -0.45
C VAL A 326 -2.02 -22.50 0.50
N ASN A 327 -0.86 -23.01 0.10
CA ASN A 327 0.41 -22.76 0.79
C ASN A 327 1.16 -21.57 0.17
N SER A 328 1.32 -20.50 0.96
CA SER A 328 1.97 -19.25 0.53
C SER A 328 3.51 -19.23 0.65
N GLU A 329 4.16 -20.29 1.17
CA GLU A 329 5.60 -20.31 1.44
C GLU A 329 6.49 -20.07 0.21
N THR A 330 6.11 -20.67 -0.92
CA THR A 330 6.93 -20.65 -2.14
C THR A 330 6.83 -19.32 -2.89
N PHE A 331 5.85 -18.48 -2.55
CA PHE A 331 5.56 -17.26 -3.29
C PHE A 331 6.68 -16.23 -3.14
N GLN A 332 7.26 -15.81 -4.28
CA GLN A 332 8.42 -14.90 -4.33
C GLN A 332 8.04 -13.41 -4.26
N ASN A 333 6.77 -13.09 -3.97
CA ASN A 333 6.27 -11.72 -3.92
C ASN A 333 6.48 -10.97 -5.25
N ASP A 334 6.23 -11.65 -6.38
CA ASP A 334 6.27 -11.06 -7.72
C ASP A 334 5.13 -11.60 -8.62
N MET A 335 5.11 -11.17 -9.89
CA MET A 335 4.05 -11.48 -10.85
C MET A 335 4.48 -12.47 -11.95
N THR A 336 5.66 -13.07 -11.84
CA THR A 336 6.24 -13.87 -12.93
C THR A 336 6.81 -15.21 -12.49
N THR A 337 7.19 -15.35 -11.22
CA THR A 337 7.84 -16.54 -10.70
C THR A 337 6.80 -17.41 -9.99
N PHE A 338 6.21 -18.36 -10.71
CA PHE A 338 5.24 -19.31 -10.17
C PHE A 338 5.78 -20.74 -10.26
N ASN A 339 5.99 -21.38 -9.11
CA ASN A 339 6.47 -22.76 -9.01
C ASN A 339 5.31 -23.76 -9.00
N ASN A 340 4.15 -23.35 -8.49
CA ASN A 340 2.96 -24.17 -8.34
C ASN A 340 1.70 -23.27 -8.38
N ARG A 341 0.52 -23.89 -8.30
CA ARG A 341 -0.77 -23.16 -8.32
C ARG A 341 -0.96 -22.26 -7.11
N ASP A 342 -0.35 -22.61 -5.97
CA ASP A 342 -0.52 -21.88 -4.72
C ASP A 342 0.21 -20.53 -4.77
N ASP A 343 1.32 -20.42 -5.51
CA ASP A 343 1.95 -19.13 -5.83
C ASP A 343 1.00 -18.21 -6.62
N VAL A 344 0.25 -18.78 -7.57
CA VAL A 344 -0.75 -18.03 -8.35
C VAL A 344 -1.91 -17.58 -7.46
N PHE A 345 -2.45 -18.48 -6.62
CA PHE A 345 -3.51 -18.13 -5.69
C PHE A 345 -3.05 -17.09 -4.64
N THR A 346 -1.81 -17.19 -4.15
CA THR A 346 -1.23 -16.21 -3.24
C THR A 346 -1.13 -14.82 -3.89
N LEU A 347 -0.71 -14.75 -5.16
CA LEU A 347 -0.78 -13.51 -5.93
C LEU A 347 -2.22 -12.98 -6.00
N LEU A 348 -3.21 -13.82 -6.29
CA LEU A 348 -4.61 -13.41 -6.36
C LEU A 348 -5.16 -12.88 -5.02
N ILE A 349 -4.65 -13.35 -3.88
CA ILE A 349 -4.95 -12.77 -2.55
C ILE A 349 -4.43 -11.33 -2.47
N HIS A 350 -3.16 -11.09 -2.82
CA HIS A 350 -2.58 -9.73 -2.79
C HIS A 350 -3.20 -8.78 -3.80
N LEU A 351 -3.67 -9.30 -4.94
CA LEU A 351 -4.45 -8.54 -5.92
C LEU A 351 -5.90 -8.28 -5.47
N GLY A 352 -6.36 -8.89 -4.37
CA GLY A 352 -7.71 -8.74 -3.83
C GLY A 352 -8.78 -9.58 -4.54
N TYR A 353 -8.38 -10.52 -5.41
CA TYR A 353 -9.31 -11.40 -6.12
C TYR A 353 -9.70 -12.64 -5.32
N LEU A 354 -8.89 -13.01 -4.32
CA LEU A 354 -9.22 -14.01 -3.33
C LEU A 354 -9.11 -13.40 -1.93
N ALA A 355 -9.92 -13.92 -1.02
CA ALA A 355 -9.87 -13.57 0.39
C ALA A 355 -9.64 -14.81 1.23
N ILE A 356 -8.96 -14.62 2.37
CA ILE A 356 -8.73 -15.65 3.36
C ILE A 356 -10.01 -15.81 4.18
N ASN A 357 -10.39 -17.05 4.48
CA ASN A 357 -11.40 -17.36 5.47
C ASN A 357 -10.72 -17.88 6.75
N PRO A 358 -10.57 -17.05 7.80
CA PRO A 358 -9.92 -17.47 9.03
C PRO A 358 -10.73 -18.52 9.82
N ASP A 359 -12.05 -18.59 9.62
CA ASP A 359 -12.96 -19.48 10.36
C ASP A 359 -13.28 -20.79 9.62
N SER A 360 -12.54 -21.11 8.55
CA SER A 360 -12.81 -22.30 7.76
C SER A 360 -12.67 -23.59 8.58
N LYS A 361 -13.54 -24.56 8.28
CA LYS A 361 -13.46 -25.93 8.81
C LYS A 361 -12.43 -26.80 8.08
N ILE A 362 -11.89 -26.32 6.96
CA ILE A 362 -10.77 -26.97 6.28
C ILE A 362 -9.56 -26.83 7.20
N ARG A 363 -9.12 -27.96 7.76
CA ARG A 363 -8.01 -27.99 8.71
C ARG A 363 -6.71 -27.54 8.04
N ALA A 364 -6.32 -26.28 8.24
CA ALA A 364 -4.90 -25.94 8.30
C ALA A 364 -4.34 -26.53 9.60
N PHE A 365 -3.11 -27.04 9.58
CA PHE A 365 -2.48 -27.50 10.83
C PHE A 365 -2.38 -26.31 11.80
N ASP A 366 -2.82 -26.51 13.05
CA ASP A 366 -2.78 -25.47 14.09
C ASP A 366 -1.36 -24.88 14.17
N ASN A 367 -1.23 -23.59 13.81
CA ASN A 367 -0.03 -22.73 13.82
C ASN A 367 0.82 -22.61 12.53
N ASP A 368 0.46 -23.20 11.40
CA ASP A 368 1.15 -22.89 10.14
C ASP A 368 0.50 -21.71 9.41
N LYS A 369 1.06 -20.51 9.61
CA LYS A 369 0.59 -19.27 8.98
C LYS A 369 0.72 -19.25 7.45
N SER A 370 1.46 -20.20 6.87
CA SER A 370 1.59 -20.28 5.42
C SER A 370 0.38 -20.91 4.74
N LEU A 371 -0.37 -21.74 5.48
CA LEU A 371 -1.53 -22.47 5.00
C LEU A 371 -2.78 -21.59 5.14
N LEU A 372 -3.28 -21.14 4.00
CA LEU A 372 -4.40 -20.22 3.91
C LEU A 372 -5.60 -20.93 3.29
N VAL A 373 -6.76 -20.86 3.92
CA VAL A 373 -8.01 -21.25 3.28
C VAL A 373 -8.59 -20.05 2.57
N VAL A 374 -8.85 -20.16 1.27
CA VAL A 374 -9.25 -19.01 0.44
C VAL A 374 -10.54 -19.26 -0.32
N HIS A 375 -11.22 -18.16 -0.62
CA HIS A 375 -12.48 -18.12 -1.37
C HIS A 375 -12.58 -16.86 -2.23
N ILE A 376 -13.58 -16.83 -3.11
CA ILE A 376 -13.97 -15.61 -3.83
C ILE A 376 -14.81 -14.73 -2.88
N PRO A 377 -14.38 -13.49 -2.57
CA PRO A 377 -14.93 -12.73 -1.44
C PRO A 377 -16.40 -12.36 -1.62
N ASN A 378 -16.79 -11.86 -2.80
CA ASN A 378 -18.07 -11.19 -2.96
C ASN A 378 -18.63 -11.32 -4.39
N ASN A 379 -19.84 -10.80 -4.62
CA ASN A 379 -20.47 -10.88 -5.95
C ASN A 379 -19.75 -10.06 -7.02
N GLU A 380 -19.11 -8.95 -6.64
CA GLU A 380 -18.32 -8.14 -7.55
C GLU A 380 -17.19 -8.99 -8.15
N ILE A 381 -16.37 -9.62 -7.31
CA ILE A 381 -15.26 -10.46 -7.77
C ILE A 381 -15.75 -11.74 -8.44
N ARG A 382 -16.81 -12.38 -7.91
CA ARG A 382 -17.40 -13.58 -8.54
C ARG A 382 -17.86 -13.32 -9.97
N LYS A 383 -18.38 -12.12 -10.24
CA LYS A 383 -18.76 -11.72 -11.60
C LYS A 383 -17.55 -11.67 -12.54
N GLU A 384 -16.40 -11.20 -12.06
CA GLU A 384 -15.16 -11.15 -12.85
C GLU A 384 -14.66 -12.55 -13.21
N PHE A 385 -14.58 -13.46 -12.23
CA PHE A 385 -14.21 -14.87 -12.49
C PHE A 385 -15.14 -15.53 -13.52
N ASN A 386 -16.45 -15.30 -13.41
CA ASN A 386 -17.44 -15.82 -14.35
C ASN A 386 -17.29 -15.24 -15.76
N ASN A 387 -16.88 -13.98 -15.89
CA ASN A 387 -16.65 -13.36 -17.19
C ASN A 387 -15.41 -13.96 -17.88
N ILE A 388 -14.36 -14.25 -17.13
CA ILE A 388 -13.14 -14.87 -17.66
C ILE A 388 -13.42 -16.30 -18.13
N MET A 389 -14.15 -17.10 -17.35
CA MET A 389 -14.51 -18.47 -17.74
C MET A 389 -15.28 -18.56 -19.05
N LYS A 390 -16.09 -17.55 -19.38
CA LYS A 390 -16.82 -17.51 -20.67
C LYS A 390 -15.88 -17.43 -21.87
N ASN A 391 -14.64 -16.96 -21.68
CA ASN A 391 -13.64 -16.85 -22.74
C ASN A 391 -12.76 -18.12 -22.85
N TRP A 392 -12.92 -19.11 -21.96
CA TRP A 392 -12.20 -20.39 -22.00
C TRP A 392 -12.82 -21.40 -22.97
N SER A 393 -13.93 -21.03 -23.61
CA SER A 393 -14.69 -21.87 -24.55
C SER A 393 -14.01 -22.05 -25.89
#